data_AF-A0A7C2ECV3-F1
#
_entry.id   AF-A0A7C2ECV3-F1
#
_cell.length_a   1.000
_cell.length_b   1.000
_cell.length_c   1.000
_cell.angle_alpha   90.00
_cell.angle_beta   90.00
_cell.angle_gamma   90.00
#
_symmetry.space_group_name_H-M   'P 1'
#
loop_
_entity.id
_entity.type
_entity.pdbx_description
1 polymer ?
#
loop_
_entity_poly.entity_id
_entity_poly.type
_entity_poly.pdbx_seq_one_letter_code
_entity_poly.pdbx_strand_id
1 'polypeptide(L)'
;MGIQAAEISAILKEQIKNFGREAEVAEVGRVLSVGDGIARVYGLDNVQAGEMVEFPGGIRGMALNLEVDNVGIVIFGDDRSIKEGDTVKRTKAIVDVPVGDALLGRVVDALGNPIDGKGPIKATERRVADVKAPGIIPRRSVHEPMATGLKSVDAMIPIGRGQRELIIGD
;
A
#
# COMPACT_ATOMS: atom_id res chain seq x y z
N MET A 1 -17.81 -5.02 18.88
CA MET A 1 -19.12 -5.52 18.41
C MET A 1 -18.82 -6.86 17.74
N GLY A 2 -19.41 -7.95 18.24
CA GLY A 2 -18.98 -9.31 17.94
C GLY A 2 -19.38 -9.78 16.55
N ILE A 3 -18.50 -10.56 15.92
CA ILE A 3 -18.71 -11.29 14.67
C ILE A 3 -20.05 -12.07 14.77
N GLN A 4 -20.97 -11.91 13.83
CA GLN A 4 -22.29 -12.54 13.94
C GLN A 4 -22.17 -14.04 13.66
N ALA A 5 -22.80 -14.88 14.51
CA ALA A 5 -22.78 -16.34 14.38
C ALA A 5 -23.34 -16.86 13.02
N ALA A 6 -24.14 -16.05 12.32
CA ALA A 6 -24.66 -16.37 11.00
C ALA A 6 -23.57 -16.38 9.92
N GLU A 7 -22.57 -15.50 10.00
CA GLU A 7 -21.46 -15.38 9.05
C GLU A 7 -20.49 -16.57 9.19
N ILE A 8 -20.12 -16.90 10.43
CA ILE A 8 -19.33 -18.10 10.73
C ILE A 8 -20.05 -19.34 10.21
N SER A 9 -21.37 -19.41 10.35
CA SER A 9 -22.16 -20.53 9.83
C SER A 9 -22.16 -20.62 8.31
N ALA A 10 -22.15 -19.49 7.60
CA ALA A 10 -22.05 -19.45 6.14
C ALA A 10 -20.67 -19.90 5.66
N ILE A 11 -19.60 -19.39 6.29
CA ILE A 11 -18.21 -19.77 5.99
C ILE A 11 -17.97 -21.25 6.30
N LEU A 12 -18.44 -21.75 7.44
CA LEU A 12 -18.34 -23.17 7.81
C LEU A 12 -19.11 -24.08 6.84
N LYS A 13 -20.32 -23.68 6.41
CA LYS A 13 -21.06 -24.42 5.37
C LYS A 13 -20.29 -24.48 4.06
N GLU A 14 -19.62 -23.38 3.70
CA GLU A 14 -18.83 -23.30 2.48
C GLU A 14 -17.54 -24.13 2.56
N GLN A 15 -16.85 -24.13 3.71
CA GLN A 15 -15.72 -25.02 3.99
C GLN A 15 -16.10 -26.49 3.86
N ILE A 16 -17.25 -26.90 4.43
CA ILE A 16 -17.75 -28.29 4.32
C ILE A 16 -18.08 -28.63 2.86
N LYS A 17 -18.67 -27.68 2.12
CA LYS A 17 -19.07 -27.87 0.71
C LYS A 17 -17.87 -27.92 -0.24
N ASN A 18 -16.80 -27.18 0.07
CA ASN A 18 -15.58 -27.08 -0.73
C ASN A 18 -14.44 -27.96 -0.19
N PHE A 19 -14.72 -28.87 0.73
CA PHE A 19 -13.76 -29.82 1.27
C PHE A 19 -13.15 -30.64 0.10
N GLY A 20 -11.89 -30.36 -0.23
CA GLY A 20 -11.18 -30.92 -1.40
C GLY A 20 -10.83 -29.92 -2.52
N ARG A 21 -11.24 -28.65 -2.45
CA ARG A 21 -10.83 -27.55 -3.35
C ARG A 21 -9.99 -26.50 -2.63
N GLU A 22 -8.86 -26.91 -2.05
CA GLU A 22 -7.97 -26.03 -1.25
C GLU A 22 -7.35 -24.88 -2.05
N ALA A 23 -7.21 -25.00 -3.37
CA ALA A 23 -6.43 -24.04 -4.18
C ALA A 23 -7.10 -22.66 -4.38
N GLU A 24 -8.42 -22.54 -4.30
CA GLU A 24 -9.11 -21.25 -4.56
C GLU A 24 -9.13 -20.30 -3.34
N VAL A 25 -9.14 -20.83 -2.11
CA VAL A 25 -9.22 -20.02 -0.88
C VAL A 25 -7.89 -19.36 -0.53
N ALA A 26 -6.77 -19.99 -0.92
CA ALA A 26 -5.44 -19.51 -0.57
C ALA A 26 -5.08 -18.14 -1.21
N GLU A 27 -5.76 -17.78 -2.30
CA GLU A 27 -5.45 -16.61 -3.14
C GLU A 27 -6.59 -15.57 -3.15
N VAL A 28 -7.77 -15.93 -2.64
CA VAL A 28 -8.98 -15.11 -2.69
C VAL A 28 -9.60 -15.06 -1.30
N GLY A 29 -9.94 -13.86 -0.86
CA GLY A 29 -10.62 -13.63 0.42
C GLY A 29 -12.02 -13.05 0.26
N ARG A 30 -12.75 -13.04 1.38
CA ARG A 30 -14.03 -12.32 1.50
C ARG A 30 -13.99 -11.30 2.62
N VAL A 31 -14.53 -10.12 2.34
CA VAL A 31 -14.67 -9.06 3.33
C VAL A 31 -15.66 -9.49 4.41
N LEU A 32 -15.22 -9.48 5.67
CA LEU A 32 -16.04 -9.70 6.85
C LEU A 32 -16.62 -8.38 7.38
N SER A 33 -15.84 -7.31 7.32
CA SER A 33 -16.27 -5.99 7.77
C SER A 33 -15.40 -4.91 7.14
N VAL A 34 -15.97 -3.72 6.99
CA VAL A 34 -15.28 -2.51 6.53
C VAL A 34 -15.70 -1.36 7.43
N GLY A 35 -14.75 -0.53 7.83
CA GLY A 35 -15.02 0.73 8.51
C GLY A 35 -13.77 1.58 8.63
N ASP A 36 -13.93 2.89 8.45
CA ASP A 36 -12.89 3.91 8.55
C ASP A 36 -11.61 3.57 7.75
N GLY A 37 -11.79 3.04 6.53
CA GLY A 37 -10.68 2.66 5.66
C GLY A 37 -9.96 1.37 6.04
N ILE A 38 -10.50 0.57 6.95
CA ILE A 38 -9.97 -0.74 7.35
C ILE A 38 -10.97 -1.82 6.96
N ALA A 39 -10.50 -2.84 6.24
CA ALA A 39 -11.24 -4.06 5.95
C ALA A 39 -10.65 -5.25 6.72
N ARG A 40 -11.53 -6.09 7.29
CA ARG A 40 -11.16 -7.42 7.77
C ARG A 40 -11.58 -8.44 6.74
N VAL A 41 -10.65 -9.27 6.29
CA VAL A 41 -10.88 -10.20 5.19
C VAL A 41 -10.59 -11.62 5.66
N TYR A 42 -11.51 -12.54 5.44
CA TYR A 42 -11.32 -13.97 5.67
C TYR A 42 -10.69 -14.64 4.44
N GLY A 43 -9.82 -15.62 4.65
CA GLY A 43 -9.04 -16.29 3.59
C GLY A 43 -7.73 -15.55 3.31
N LEU A 44 -7.28 -15.55 2.05
CA LEU A 44 -5.98 -15.01 1.64
C LEU A 44 -4.81 -15.69 2.37
N ASP A 45 -4.86 -17.01 2.56
CA ASP A 45 -3.92 -17.76 3.41
C ASP A 45 -2.44 -17.58 3.02
N ASN A 46 -2.16 -17.31 1.73
CA ASN A 46 -0.81 -17.12 1.22
C ASN A 46 -0.38 -15.65 1.09
N VAL A 47 -1.17 -14.69 1.57
CA VAL A 47 -0.84 -13.26 1.48
C VAL A 47 0.35 -12.91 2.37
N GLN A 48 1.21 -12.03 1.88
CA GLN A 48 2.38 -11.56 2.61
C GLN A 48 2.09 -10.24 3.33
N ALA A 49 2.82 -9.98 4.41
CA ALA A 49 2.77 -8.69 5.08
C ALA A 49 3.28 -7.59 4.13
N GLY A 50 2.54 -6.50 4.01
CA GLY A 50 2.82 -5.44 3.05
C GLY A 50 2.47 -5.79 1.60
N GLU A 51 1.79 -6.91 1.35
CA GLU A 51 1.29 -7.24 0.01
C GLU A 51 0.09 -6.38 -0.35
N MET A 52 0.04 -6.01 -1.62
CA MET A 52 -1.10 -5.33 -2.22
C MET A 52 -2.23 -6.32 -2.50
N VAL A 53 -3.44 -5.86 -2.25
CA VAL A 53 -4.68 -6.56 -2.60
C VAL A 53 -5.58 -5.65 -3.43
N GLU A 54 -6.49 -6.27 -4.16
CA GLU A 54 -7.47 -5.60 -5.00
C GLU A 54 -8.88 -5.98 -4.56
N PHE A 55 -9.68 -4.95 -4.30
CA PHE A 55 -11.10 -5.00 -4.04
C PHE A 55 -11.90 -4.81 -5.33
N PRO A 56 -13.20 -5.10 -5.34
CA PRO A 56 -14.06 -4.78 -6.49
C PRO A 56 -13.98 -3.29 -6.85
N GLY A 57 -14.04 -2.99 -8.16
CA GLY A 57 -13.89 -1.62 -8.66
C GLY A 57 -12.44 -1.14 -8.80
N GLY A 58 -11.45 -2.02 -8.61
CA GLY A 58 -10.04 -1.70 -8.79
C GLY A 58 -9.42 -0.93 -7.63
N ILE A 59 -10.14 -0.83 -6.50
CA ILE A 59 -9.63 -0.21 -5.28
C ILE A 59 -8.55 -1.10 -4.71
N ARG A 60 -7.44 -0.51 -4.31
CA ARG A 60 -6.30 -1.23 -3.77
C ARG A 60 -6.29 -1.15 -2.24
N GLY A 61 -5.65 -2.11 -1.61
CA GLY A 61 -5.32 -2.06 -0.20
C GLY A 61 -4.01 -2.78 0.10
N MET A 62 -3.54 -2.65 1.34
CA MET A 62 -2.32 -3.27 1.82
C MET A 62 -2.63 -4.15 3.03
N ALA A 63 -2.18 -5.40 2.99
CA ALA A 63 -2.24 -6.31 4.12
C ALA A 63 -1.25 -5.87 5.21
N LEU A 64 -1.77 -5.48 6.38
CA LEU A 64 -0.97 -5.02 7.51
C LEU A 64 -0.85 -6.08 8.59
N ASN A 65 -1.99 -6.62 9.02
CA ASN A 65 -2.06 -7.60 10.10
C ASN A 65 -2.48 -8.95 9.53
N LEU A 66 -1.70 -9.99 9.79
CA LEU A 66 -2.03 -11.37 9.44
C LEU A 66 -2.43 -12.08 10.74
N GLU A 67 -3.74 -12.12 11.01
CA GLU A 67 -4.28 -12.86 12.15
C GLU A 67 -4.55 -14.31 11.76
N VAL A 68 -4.86 -15.17 12.75
CA VAL A 68 -5.10 -16.60 12.52
C VAL A 68 -6.33 -16.82 11.63
N ASP A 69 -7.38 -16.04 11.85
CA ASP A 69 -8.69 -16.25 11.21
C ASP A 69 -9.05 -15.16 10.19
N ASN A 70 -8.28 -14.08 10.10
CA ASN A 70 -8.54 -12.98 9.17
C ASN A 70 -7.28 -12.15 8.89
N VAL A 71 -7.35 -11.35 7.84
CA VAL A 71 -6.32 -10.41 7.43
C VAL A 71 -6.86 -8.99 7.54
N GLY A 72 -6.13 -8.15 8.28
CA GLY A 72 -6.41 -6.72 8.40
C GLY A 72 -5.77 -5.96 7.24
N ILE A 73 -6.61 -5.33 6.42
CA ILE A 73 -6.22 -4.63 5.21
C ILE A 73 -6.58 -3.15 5.34
N VAL A 74 -5.61 -2.27 5.14
CA VAL A 74 -5.88 -0.84 4.99
C VAL A 74 -6.20 -0.55 3.54
N ILE A 75 -7.30 0.16 3.31
CA ILE A 75 -7.81 0.51 1.99
C ILE A 75 -7.13 1.81 1.53
N PHE A 76 -6.65 1.81 0.29
CA PHE A 76 -6.08 2.98 -0.38
C PHE A 76 -7.13 3.58 -1.33
N GLY A 77 -8.05 4.36 -0.76
CA GLY A 77 -9.11 5.00 -1.51
C GLY A 77 -10.38 5.18 -0.68
N ASP A 78 -11.52 5.26 -1.36
CA ASP A 78 -12.83 5.31 -0.74
C ASP A 78 -13.29 3.90 -0.34
N ASP A 79 -13.73 3.74 0.90
CA ASP A 79 -14.20 2.46 1.44
C ASP A 79 -15.71 2.25 1.22
N ARG A 80 -16.45 3.31 0.88
CA ARG A 80 -17.93 3.28 0.74
C ARG A 80 -18.47 2.32 -0.31
N SER A 81 -17.68 2.03 -1.35
CA SER A 81 -18.06 1.10 -2.40
C SER A 81 -17.81 -0.36 -2.04
N ILE A 82 -17.02 -0.63 -0.99
CA ILE A 82 -16.69 -1.97 -0.54
C ILE A 82 -17.74 -2.41 0.46
N LYS A 83 -18.28 -3.61 0.25
CA LYS A 83 -19.33 -4.19 1.09
C LYS A 83 -18.84 -5.49 1.72
N GLU A 84 -19.50 -5.85 2.81
CA GLU A 84 -19.37 -7.17 3.39
C GLU A 84 -19.72 -8.26 2.37
N GLY A 85 -18.95 -9.34 2.35
CA GLY A 85 -19.06 -10.44 1.40
C GLY A 85 -18.33 -10.21 0.08
N ASP A 86 -17.83 -9.00 -0.19
CA ASP A 86 -17.08 -8.71 -1.41
C ASP A 86 -15.80 -9.56 -1.50
N THR A 87 -15.46 -9.93 -2.73
CA THR A 87 -14.29 -10.74 -3.03
C THR A 87 -13.03 -9.88 -3.12
N VAL A 88 -12.00 -10.25 -2.37
CA VAL A 88 -10.69 -9.59 -2.38
C VAL A 88 -9.67 -10.53 -3.01
N LYS A 89 -8.82 -9.99 -3.89
CA LYS A 89 -7.78 -10.77 -4.56
C LYS A 89 -6.40 -10.24 -4.22
N ARG A 90 -5.46 -11.13 -3.97
CA ARG A 90 -4.05 -10.73 -3.82
C ARG A 90 -3.43 -10.38 -5.17
N THR A 91 -2.53 -9.40 -5.19
CA THR A 91 -1.84 -9.00 -6.42
C THR A 91 -0.45 -9.62 -6.56
N LYS A 92 0.04 -10.37 -5.54
CA LYS A 92 1.38 -10.99 -5.51
C LYS A 92 2.54 -10.01 -5.57
N ALA A 93 2.27 -8.75 -5.27
CA ALA A 93 3.25 -7.68 -5.25
C ALA A 93 3.22 -7.02 -3.88
N ILE A 94 4.38 -6.93 -3.23
CA ILE A 94 4.56 -5.99 -2.12
C ILE A 94 4.29 -4.58 -2.63
N VAL A 95 3.80 -3.70 -1.77
CA VAL A 95 3.48 -2.30 -2.12
C VAL A 95 4.60 -1.70 -2.96
N ASP A 96 4.28 -1.43 -4.22
CA ASP A 96 5.19 -0.90 -5.21
C ASP A 96 4.57 0.30 -5.96
N VAL A 97 5.43 1.15 -6.48
CA VAL A 97 5.04 2.35 -7.21
C VAL A 97 5.78 2.43 -8.55
N PRO A 98 5.17 2.99 -9.60
CA PRO A 98 5.87 3.25 -10.84
C PRO A 98 6.98 4.28 -10.60
N VAL A 99 8.13 4.10 -11.24
CA VAL A 99 9.28 5.01 -11.14
C VAL A 99 9.85 5.34 -12.53
N GLY A 100 10.64 6.41 -12.60
CA GLY A 100 11.37 6.82 -13.80
C GLY A 100 11.08 8.25 -14.26
N ASP A 101 11.83 8.70 -15.26
CA ASP A 101 11.82 10.09 -15.72
C ASP A 101 10.47 10.55 -16.28
N ALA A 102 9.60 9.63 -16.67
CA ALA A 102 8.24 9.91 -17.12
C ALA A 102 7.35 10.58 -16.05
N LEU A 103 7.76 10.53 -14.77
CA LEU A 103 7.09 11.21 -13.65
C LEU A 103 7.44 12.70 -13.57
N LEU A 104 8.54 13.15 -14.17
CA LEU A 104 8.98 14.54 -14.08
C LEU A 104 7.91 15.48 -14.67
N GLY A 105 7.48 16.46 -13.88
CA GLY A 105 6.47 17.45 -14.28
C GLY A 105 5.01 16.95 -14.25
N ARG A 106 4.76 15.75 -13.72
CA ARG A 106 3.42 15.20 -13.49
C ARG A 106 2.96 15.46 -12.06
N VAL A 107 1.65 15.46 -11.85
CA VAL A 107 1.05 15.36 -10.51
C VAL A 107 0.48 13.96 -10.36
N VAL A 108 0.91 13.26 -9.31
CA VAL A 108 0.54 11.87 -9.05
C VAL A 108 0.00 11.69 -7.63
N ASP A 109 -0.82 10.66 -7.43
CA ASP A 109 -1.20 10.20 -6.11
C ASP A 109 -0.07 9.37 -5.44
N ALA A 110 -0.31 8.91 -4.21
CA ALA A 110 0.66 8.12 -3.45
C ALA A 110 0.96 6.73 -4.06
N LEU A 111 0.10 6.22 -4.95
CA LEU A 111 0.30 4.95 -5.66
C LEU A 111 0.96 5.17 -7.04
N GLY A 112 1.22 6.42 -7.41
CA GLY A 112 1.84 6.82 -8.67
C GLY A 112 0.87 6.93 -9.84
N ASN A 113 -0.44 6.99 -9.60
CA ASN A 113 -1.43 7.24 -10.65
C ASN A 113 -1.48 8.75 -10.96
N PRO A 114 -1.61 9.15 -12.23
CA PRO A 114 -1.70 10.56 -12.60
C PRO A 114 -3.03 11.19 -12.20
N ILE A 115 -2.97 12.35 -11.56
CA ILE A 115 -4.16 13.14 -11.15
C ILE A 115 -4.23 14.52 -11.83
N ASP A 116 -3.30 14.82 -12.74
CA ASP A 116 -3.22 16.09 -13.48
C ASP A 116 -4.05 16.14 -14.78
N GLY A 117 -4.76 15.07 -15.13
CA GLY A 117 -5.58 14.99 -16.35
C GLY A 117 -4.79 14.92 -17.67
N LYS A 118 -3.45 14.81 -17.64
CA LYS A 118 -2.60 14.78 -18.85
C LYS A 118 -2.45 13.38 -19.47
N GLY A 119 -3.37 12.46 -19.15
CA GLY A 119 -3.34 11.07 -19.61
C GLY A 119 -2.38 10.17 -18.82
N PRO A 120 -2.19 8.90 -19.24
CA PRO A 120 -1.41 7.92 -18.49
C PRO A 120 0.09 8.22 -18.47
N ILE A 121 0.79 7.76 -17.43
CA ILE A 121 2.24 7.85 -17.30
C ILE A 121 2.86 6.56 -17.85
N LYS A 122 3.75 6.69 -18.83
CA LYS A 122 4.48 5.55 -19.43
C LYS A 122 5.74 5.24 -18.62
N ALA A 123 5.57 4.83 -17.36
CA ALA A 123 6.68 4.34 -16.55
C ALA A 123 7.07 2.93 -16.99
N THR A 124 8.38 2.66 -17.09
CA THR A 124 8.93 1.36 -17.53
C THR A 124 9.30 0.45 -16.38
N GLU A 125 9.51 1.02 -15.18
CA GLU A 125 9.97 0.30 -14.00
C GLU A 125 9.01 0.54 -12.83
N ARG A 126 8.89 -0.45 -11.94
CA ARG A 126 8.22 -0.33 -10.65
C ARG A 126 9.21 -0.67 -9.55
N ARG A 127 9.14 0.01 -8.42
CA ARG A 127 9.96 -0.27 -7.24
C ARG A 127 9.10 -0.42 -6.00
N VAL A 128 9.51 -1.34 -5.14
CA VAL A 128 8.92 -1.52 -3.81
C VAL A 128 9.08 -0.23 -3.01
N ALA A 129 8.01 0.18 -2.32
CA ALA A 129 7.98 1.40 -1.54
C ALA A 129 8.80 1.28 -0.25
N ASP A 130 8.71 0.14 0.43
CA ASP A 130 9.49 -0.15 1.64
C ASP A 130 10.79 -0.89 1.31
N VAL A 131 11.89 -0.13 1.26
CA VAL A 131 13.22 -0.67 0.98
C VAL A 131 14.16 -0.25 2.10
N LYS A 132 14.96 -1.22 2.57
CA LYS A 132 16.00 -0.96 3.56
C LYS A 132 16.95 0.13 3.07
N ALA A 133 17.06 1.20 3.85
CA ALA A 133 17.96 2.31 3.54
C ALA A 133 19.43 1.85 3.44
N PRO A 134 20.27 2.51 2.61
CA PRO A 134 21.70 2.23 2.55
C PRO A 134 22.37 2.34 3.92
N GLY A 135 23.22 1.37 4.27
CA GLY A 135 24.04 1.39 5.49
C GLY A 135 25.10 2.50 5.47
N ILE A 136 26.01 2.53 6.45
CA ILE A 136 27.05 3.57 6.54
C ILE A 136 28.11 3.42 5.44
N ILE A 137 28.57 2.19 5.17
CA ILE A 137 29.65 1.88 4.22
C ILE A 137 29.40 2.46 2.80
N PRO A 138 28.22 2.33 2.18
CA PRO A 138 27.98 2.91 0.85
C PRO A 138 27.76 4.43 0.85
N ARG A 139 27.73 5.08 2.02
CA ARG A 139 27.51 6.54 2.11
C ARG A 139 28.83 7.28 1.96
N ARG A 140 28.72 8.52 1.52
CA ARG A 140 29.80 9.51 1.52
C ARG A 140 29.40 10.68 2.41
N SER A 141 30.36 11.30 3.09
CA SER A 141 30.11 12.55 3.81
C SER A 141 29.53 13.59 2.87
N VAL A 142 28.50 14.29 3.34
CA VAL A 142 27.89 15.40 2.59
C VAL A 142 28.93 16.51 2.46
N HIS A 143 29.24 16.88 1.21
CA HIS A 143 30.29 17.86 0.89
C HIS A 143 29.92 18.78 -0.29
N GLU A 144 28.81 18.52 -0.97
CA GLU A 144 28.31 19.33 -2.08
C GLU A 144 27.15 20.20 -1.60
N PRO A 145 27.14 21.52 -1.91
CA PRO A 145 26.04 22.39 -1.51
C PRO A 145 24.76 22.13 -2.33
N MET A 146 23.61 22.30 -1.66
CA MET A 146 22.28 22.36 -2.25
C MET A 146 21.74 23.78 -2.03
N ALA A 147 21.88 24.63 -3.05
CA ALA A 147 21.54 26.04 -2.94
C ALA A 147 20.02 26.22 -2.83
N THR A 148 19.57 26.91 -1.78
CA THR A 148 18.15 27.20 -1.56
C THR A 148 17.73 28.52 -2.20
N GLY A 149 18.67 29.46 -2.36
CA GLY A 149 18.40 30.83 -2.81
C GLY A 149 17.95 31.76 -1.67
N LEU A 150 17.85 31.25 -0.44
CA LEU A 150 17.50 32.00 0.75
C LEU A 150 18.77 32.41 1.48
N LYS A 151 19.10 33.71 1.47
CA LYS A 151 20.32 34.24 2.13
C LYS A 151 20.45 33.82 3.59
N SER A 152 19.34 33.82 4.33
CA SER A 152 19.33 33.41 5.74
C SER A 152 19.68 31.94 5.92
N VAL A 153 19.16 31.07 5.05
CA VAL A 153 19.43 29.62 5.11
C VAL A 153 20.84 29.34 4.59
N ASP A 154 21.14 29.76 3.36
CA ASP A 154 22.42 29.45 2.71
C ASP A 154 23.65 30.00 3.48
N ALA A 155 23.50 31.09 4.24
CA ALA A 155 24.59 31.65 5.05
C ALA A 155 24.68 31.08 6.46
N MET A 156 23.54 30.84 7.14
CA MET A 156 23.54 30.44 8.55
C MET A 156 23.40 28.93 8.75
N ILE A 157 22.64 28.26 7.87
CA ILE A 157 22.30 26.83 7.95
C ILE A 157 22.42 26.23 6.54
N PRO A 158 23.66 26.09 6.01
CA PRO A 158 23.86 25.58 4.67
C PRO A 158 23.34 24.13 4.55
N ILE A 159 22.56 23.86 3.51
CA ILE A 159 22.00 22.53 3.22
C ILE A 159 22.89 21.84 2.19
N GLY A 160 23.32 20.62 2.47
CA GLY A 160 24.11 19.81 1.55
C GLY A 160 23.30 18.73 0.79
N ARG A 161 23.82 18.28 -0.35
CA ARG A 161 23.22 17.19 -1.13
C ARG A 161 23.30 15.86 -0.37
N GLY A 162 22.14 15.28 -0.07
CA GLY A 162 22.01 14.07 0.75
C GLY A 162 21.79 14.33 2.25
N GLN A 163 21.71 15.59 2.67
CA GLN A 163 21.29 15.99 4.02
C GLN A 163 19.77 15.90 4.19
N ARG A 164 19.32 15.72 5.42
CA ARG A 164 17.92 15.81 5.82
C ARG A 164 17.79 17.00 6.76
N GLU A 165 17.08 18.03 6.33
CA GLU A 165 16.90 19.28 7.09
C GLU A 165 15.41 19.46 7.37
N LEU A 166 15.03 19.48 8.65
CA LEU A 166 13.65 19.69 9.07
C LEU A 166 13.33 21.19 9.05
N ILE A 167 12.24 21.56 8.40
CA ILE A 167 11.67 22.91 8.51
C ILE A 167 10.48 22.81 9.46
N ILE A 168 10.56 23.52 10.59
CA ILE A 168 9.49 23.60 11.60
C ILE A 168 9.11 25.06 11.80
N GLY A 169 7.81 25.32 11.88
CA GLY A 169 7.23 26.64 12.07
C GLY A 169 5.85 26.53 12.72
N ASP A 170 5.29 27.68 13.06
CA ASP A 170 3.90 27.87 13.49
C ASP A 170 3.00 28.11 12.27
#